data_AF-A0A5J4K871-F1
#
_entry.id   AF-A0A5J4K871-F1
#
_cell.length_a   1.000
_cell.length_b   1.000
_cell.length_c   1.000
_cell.angle_alpha   90.00
_cell.angle_beta   90.00
_cell.angle_gamma   90.00
#
_symmetry.space_group_name_H-M   'P 1'
#
loop_
_entity.id
_entity.type
_entity.pdbx_description
1 polymer ?
#
loop_
_entity_poly.entity_id
_entity_poly.type
_entity_poly.pdbx_seq_one_letter_code
_entity_poly.pdbx_strand_id
1 'polypeptide(L)'
;MCARRSEGSSSEEPLEELPEDVEAFIDYFLGTMCDPSRRQILALLAAPAVERERPVEMRSGELAKALGLAHATVSGHLRQLARTGLLGSRRSGNEVYYSVRNHLLVRAFHDLVEALYKEHQERFKGKQKTSEDDRSA
;
A
#
# COMPACT_ATOMS: atom_id res chain seq x y z
N MET A 1 -33.06 -19.08 -46.10
CA MET A 1 -31.70 -19.56 -45.75
C MET A 1 -31.08 -18.56 -44.79
N CYS A 2 -30.93 -18.95 -43.52
CA CYS A 2 -30.16 -18.21 -42.54
C CYS A 2 -28.67 -18.23 -42.93
N ALA A 3 -28.04 -17.07 -42.94
CA ALA A 3 -26.62 -16.95 -42.64
C ALA A 3 -26.42 -15.64 -41.88
N ARG A 4 -26.58 -15.73 -40.56
CA ARG A 4 -25.96 -14.80 -39.62
C ARG A 4 -24.45 -14.89 -39.83
N ARG A 5 -23.78 -13.76 -39.98
CA ARG A 5 -22.43 -13.64 -39.44
C ARG A 5 -22.47 -12.50 -38.44
N SER A 6 -22.25 -12.93 -37.20
CA SER A 6 -22.18 -12.15 -35.99
C SER A 6 -21.16 -11.02 -36.13
N GLU A 7 -21.66 -9.79 -36.04
CA GLU A 7 -20.92 -8.70 -35.42
C GLU A 7 -20.80 -9.06 -33.94
N GLY A 8 -19.70 -9.73 -33.62
CA GLY A 8 -19.24 -9.96 -32.26
C GLY A 8 -17.91 -9.25 -32.10
N SER A 9 -17.90 -7.93 -32.27
CA SER A 9 -16.84 -7.11 -31.70
C SER A 9 -17.10 -7.08 -30.21
N SER A 10 -16.59 -8.09 -29.50
CA SER A 10 -16.36 -7.97 -28.07
C SER A 10 -15.25 -6.94 -27.93
N SER A 11 -15.66 -5.68 -27.82
CA SER A 11 -14.84 -4.55 -27.44
C SER A 11 -14.38 -4.76 -25.99
N GLU A 12 -13.38 -5.61 -25.81
CA GLU A 12 -12.41 -5.38 -24.75
C GLU A 12 -11.55 -4.22 -25.25
N GLU A 13 -12.04 -3.00 -25.04
CA GLU A 13 -11.17 -1.82 -25.08
C GLU A 13 -9.97 -2.16 -24.19
N PRO A 14 -8.74 -2.24 -24.73
CA PRO A 14 -7.56 -2.35 -23.89
C PRO A 14 -7.64 -1.20 -22.89
N LEU A 15 -7.38 -1.50 -21.61
CA LEU A 15 -7.19 -0.46 -20.59
C LEU A 15 -6.40 0.67 -21.25
N GLU A 16 -7.01 1.85 -21.42
CA GLU A 16 -6.41 3.01 -22.07
C GLU A 16 -4.93 3.08 -21.68
N GLU A 17 -4.03 3.11 -22.68
CA GLU A 17 -2.60 3.19 -22.41
C GLU A 17 -2.36 4.38 -21.47
N LEU A 18 -1.83 4.08 -20.28
CA LEU A 18 -1.59 5.11 -19.29
C LEU A 18 -0.50 6.05 -19.82
N PRO A 19 -0.62 7.37 -19.58
CA PRO A 19 0.48 8.27 -19.88
C PRO A 19 1.79 7.81 -19.22
N GLU A 20 2.92 7.91 -19.93
CA GLU A 20 4.23 7.42 -19.46
C GLU A 20 4.62 7.98 -18.07
N ASP A 21 4.23 9.22 -17.78
CA ASP A 21 4.49 9.87 -16.49
C ASP A 21 3.66 9.26 -15.36
N VAL A 22 2.44 8.80 -15.65
CA VAL A 22 1.58 8.07 -14.71
C VAL A 22 2.15 6.69 -14.42
N GLU A 23 2.59 5.94 -15.44
CA GLU A 23 3.27 4.65 -15.26
C GLU A 23 4.52 4.79 -14.39
N ALA A 24 5.39 5.77 -14.72
CA ALA A 24 6.58 6.05 -13.93
C ALA A 24 6.27 6.41 -12.47
N PHE A 25 5.17 7.14 -12.24
CA PHE A 25 4.72 7.47 -10.89
C PHE A 25 4.21 6.24 -10.12
N ILE A 26 3.47 5.35 -10.78
CA ILE A 26 2.99 4.08 -10.19
C ILE A 26 4.19 3.23 -9.76
N ASP A 27 5.18 3.05 -10.62
CA ASP A 27 6.39 2.27 -10.32
C ASP A 27 7.17 2.87 -9.15
N TYR A 28 7.36 4.18 -9.15
CA TYR A 28 8.00 4.90 -8.05
C TYR A 28 7.23 4.72 -6.73
N PHE A 29 5.90 4.86 -6.78
CA PHE A 29 5.03 4.72 -5.62
C PHE A 29 5.10 3.29 -5.05
N LEU A 30 4.88 2.27 -5.89
CA LEU A 30 4.89 0.87 -5.48
C LEU A 30 6.28 0.44 -5.01
N GLY A 31 7.35 0.85 -5.70
CA GLY A 31 8.73 0.62 -5.26
C GLY A 31 9.02 1.25 -3.89
N THR A 32 8.47 2.45 -3.63
CA THR A 32 8.50 3.03 -2.29
C THR A 32 7.69 2.18 -1.31
N MET A 33 6.51 1.67 -1.65
CA MET A 33 5.71 0.90 -0.70
C MET A 33 6.18 -0.54 -0.47
N CYS A 34 7.11 -1.07 -1.28
CA CYS A 34 7.69 -2.40 -1.13
C CYS A 34 8.58 -2.60 0.11
N ASP A 35 8.92 -1.55 0.86
CA ASP A 35 9.68 -1.65 2.11
C ASP A 35 8.77 -1.84 3.34
N PRO A 36 9.02 -2.87 4.17
CA PRO A 36 8.18 -3.17 5.32
C PRO A 36 8.19 -2.06 6.39
N SER A 37 9.32 -1.41 6.63
CA SER A 37 9.41 -0.31 7.61
C SER A 37 8.60 0.89 7.15
N ARG A 38 8.59 1.20 5.86
CA ARG A 38 7.73 2.26 5.30
C ARG A 38 6.24 1.94 5.45
N ARG A 39 5.83 0.69 5.22
CA ARG A 39 4.44 0.24 5.47
C ARG A 39 4.06 0.33 6.94
N GLN A 40 4.96 -0.05 7.86
CA GLN A 40 4.74 0.05 9.30
C GLN A 40 4.60 1.51 9.77
N ILE A 41 5.45 2.43 9.27
CA ILE A 41 5.32 3.87 9.54
C ILE A 41 3.95 4.37 9.08
N LEU A 42 3.55 4.01 7.86
CA LEU A 42 2.27 4.45 7.31
C LEU A 42 1.10 3.90 8.14
N ALA A 43 1.15 2.63 8.55
CA ALA A 43 0.15 2.02 9.41
C ALA A 43 0.03 2.73 10.77
N LEU A 44 1.14 3.08 11.43
CA LEU A 44 1.11 3.82 12.70
C LEU A 44 0.44 5.20 12.56
N LEU A 45 0.71 5.91 11.47
CA LEU A 45 0.13 7.23 11.20
C LEU A 45 -1.33 7.15 10.71
N ALA A 46 -1.74 6.03 10.10
CA ALA A 46 -3.08 5.83 9.55
C ALA A 46 -4.05 5.15 10.53
N ALA A 47 -3.56 4.29 11.44
CA ALA A 47 -4.38 3.44 12.32
C ALA A 47 -5.43 4.21 13.15
N PRO A 48 -5.16 5.41 13.68
CA PRO A 48 -6.16 6.12 14.49
C PRO A 48 -7.05 7.08 13.70
N ALA A 49 -6.86 7.23 12.38
CA ALA A 49 -7.59 8.21 11.57
C ALA A 49 -9.02 7.77 11.20
N VAL A 50 -9.37 6.49 11.41
CA VAL A 50 -10.74 5.98 11.16
C VAL A 50 -11.71 6.31 12.30
N GLU A 51 -11.20 6.61 13.51
CA GLU A 51 -12.02 6.85 14.71
C GLU A 51 -11.86 8.27 15.31
N ARG A 52 -10.94 9.10 14.80
CA ARG A 52 -10.61 10.41 15.40
C ARG A 52 -10.98 11.58 14.49
N GLU A 53 -11.56 12.62 15.09
CA GLU A 53 -11.87 13.92 14.44
C GLU A 53 -10.62 14.70 14.00
N ARG A 54 -9.41 14.26 14.40
CA ARG A 54 -8.15 14.95 14.08
C ARG A 54 -7.09 13.98 13.55
N PRO A 55 -6.27 14.44 12.57
CA PRO A 55 -5.18 13.65 12.02
C PRO A 55 -4.13 13.36 13.10
N VAL A 56 -3.56 12.17 13.03
CA VAL A 56 -2.50 11.72 13.94
C VAL A 56 -1.18 12.30 13.46
N GLU A 57 -0.49 12.97 14.38
CA GLU A 57 0.82 13.53 14.15
C GLU A 57 1.83 12.84 15.07
N MET A 58 2.96 12.40 14.52
CA MET A 58 4.05 11.81 15.30
C MET A 58 5.41 12.38 14.89
N ARG A 59 6.32 12.45 15.86
CA ARG A 59 7.71 12.84 15.62
C ARG A 59 8.52 11.66 15.10
N SER A 60 9.60 11.95 14.38
CA SER A 60 10.52 10.90 13.89
C SER A 60 11.07 10.03 15.01
N GLY A 61 11.34 10.61 16.19
CA GLY A 61 11.82 9.86 17.34
C GLY A 61 10.78 8.94 17.98
N GLU A 62 9.50 9.34 17.96
CA GLU A 62 8.41 8.49 18.45
C GLU A 62 8.20 7.29 17.54
N LEU A 63 8.27 7.51 16.22
CA LEU A 63 8.22 6.44 15.22
C LEU A 63 9.43 5.51 15.32
N ALA A 64 10.63 6.06 15.50
CA ALA A 64 11.85 5.27 15.72
C ALA A 64 11.73 4.37 16.95
N LYS A 65 11.24 4.92 18.06
CA LYS A 65 11.01 4.15 19.29
C LYS A 65 9.93 3.08 19.11
N ALA A 66 8.81 3.41 18.46
CA ALA A 66 7.70 2.49 18.24
C ALA A 66 8.10 1.30 17.36
N LEU A 67 9.00 1.51 16.39
CA LEU A 67 9.45 0.50 15.43
C LEU A 67 10.75 -0.20 15.84
N GLY A 68 11.42 0.26 16.91
CA GLY A 68 12.73 -0.26 17.30
C GLY A 68 13.83 0.01 16.27
N LEU A 69 13.69 1.08 15.48
CA LEU A 69 14.61 1.43 14.39
C LEU A 69 15.49 2.63 14.77
N ALA A 70 16.66 2.74 14.13
CA ALA A 70 17.53 3.90 14.29
C ALA A 70 16.86 5.19 13.74
N HIS A 71 17.06 6.31 14.42
CA HIS A 71 16.50 7.61 14.03
C HIS A 71 16.88 8.03 12.60
N ALA A 72 18.11 7.76 12.18
CA ALA A 72 18.59 8.07 10.83
C ALA A 72 17.80 7.29 9.77
N THR A 73 17.54 6.01 10.02
CA THR A 73 16.76 5.12 9.14
C THR A 73 15.33 5.62 9.00
N VAL A 74 14.64 5.87 10.12
CA VAL A 74 13.26 6.40 10.10
C VAL A 74 13.18 7.76 9.42
N SER A 75 14.15 8.65 9.65
CA SER A 75 14.18 9.95 8.96
C SER A 75 14.35 9.79 7.44
N GLY A 76 15.13 8.81 6.99
CA GLY A 76 15.26 8.45 5.57
C GLY A 76 13.93 7.96 4.99
N HIS A 77 13.27 7.02 5.67
CA HIS A 77 11.96 6.50 5.28
C HIS A 77 10.89 7.60 5.21
N LEU A 78 10.83 8.48 6.21
CA LEU A 78 9.89 9.59 6.26
C LEU A 78 10.08 10.58 5.11
N ARG A 79 11.33 10.87 4.72
CA ARG A 79 11.61 11.69 3.54
C ARG A 79 11.12 11.03 2.25
N GLN A 80 11.30 9.72 2.09
CA GLN A 80 10.79 9.00 0.92
C GLN A 80 9.26 9.01 0.87
N LEU A 81 8.60 8.72 2.00
CA LEU A 81 7.13 8.76 2.11
C LEU A 81 6.53 10.17 1.94
N ALA A 82 7.26 11.22 2.34
CA ALA A 82 6.83 12.59 2.07
C ALA A 82 6.95 12.94 0.59
N ARG A 83 7.98 12.43 -0.10
CA ARG A 83 8.20 12.66 -1.55
C ARG A 83 7.14 11.96 -2.41
N THR A 84 6.56 10.85 -1.97
CA THR A 84 5.40 10.23 -2.64
C THR A 84 4.10 10.97 -2.42
N GLY A 85 4.08 12.02 -1.58
CA GLY A 85 2.88 12.79 -1.26
C GLY A 85 1.94 12.12 -0.25
N LEU A 86 2.30 10.95 0.29
CA LEU A 86 1.52 10.25 1.30
C LEU A 86 1.53 10.98 2.64
N LEU A 87 2.68 11.53 3.01
CA LEU A 87 2.88 12.21 4.28
C LEU A 87 3.07 13.71 4.10
N GLY A 88 2.49 14.45 5.04
CA GLY A 88 2.82 15.85 5.30
C GLY A 88 3.84 15.94 6.44
N SER A 89 4.50 17.09 6.54
CA SER A 89 5.28 17.43 7.72
C SER A 89 5.00 18.88 8.14
N ARG A 90 4.99 19.12 9.45
CA ARG A 90 4.99 20.47 10.02
C ARG A 90 6.07 20.59 11.07
N ARG A 91 6.65 21.78 11.18
CA ARG A 91 7.63 22.08 12.21
C ARG A 91 6.97 22.84 13.36
N SER A 92 7.23 22.42 14.59
CA SER A 92 6.75 23.06 15.82
C SER A 92 7.93 23.22 16.76
N GLY A 93 8.47 24.44 16.83
CA GLY A 93 9.75 24.71 17.52
C GLY A 93 10.90 23.93 16.88
N ASN A 94 11.56 23.09 17.67
CA ASN A 94 12.69 22.26 17.24
C ASN A 94 12.30 20.87 16.74
N GLU A 95 11.01 20.53 16.76
CA GLU A 95 10.52 19.21 16.38
C GLU A 95 9.76 19.24 15.05
N VAL A 96 9.89 18.16 14.29
CA VAL A 96 9.14 17.94 13.04
C VAL A 96 8.14 16.82 13.27
N TYR A 97 6.89 17.12 13.00
CA TYR A 97 5.75 16.22 13.10
C TYR A 97 5.36 15.76 11.71
N TYR A 98 5.04 14.48 11.59
CA TYR A 98 4.60 13.85 10.35
C TYR A 98 3.18 13.35 10.52
N SER A 99 2.38 13.51 9.47
CA SER A 99 0.99 13.07 9.43
C SER A 99 0.64 12.52 8.06
N VAL A 100 -0.42 11.73 7.97
CA VAL A 100 -1.01 11.41 6.66
C VAL A 100 -1.52 12.71 6.03
N ARG A 101 -1.20 12.90 4.75
CA ARG A 101 -1.69 14.03 3.93
C ARG A 101 -2.72 13.55 2.92
N ASN A 102 -2.46 12.46 2.23
CA ASN A 102 -3.35 11.93 1.20
C ASN A 102 -4.12 10.71 1.73
N HIS A 103 -5.20 10.97 2.46
CA HIS A 103 -6.02 9.91 3.06
C HIS A 103 -6.65 8.97 2.03
N LEU A 104 -7.01 9.47 0.85
CA LEU A 104 -7.57 8.66 -0.23
C LEU A 104 -6.55 7.62 -0.73
N LEU A 105 -5.32 8.06 -1.01
CA LEU A 105 -4.26 7.19 -1.50
C LEU A 105 -3.82 6.19 -0.43
N VAL A 106 -3.77 6.61 0.84
CA VAL A 106 -3.49 5.70 1.97
C VAL A 106 -4.56 4.62 2.09
N ARG A 107 -5.85 4.99 1.97
CA ARG A 107 -6.96 4.02 1.98
C ARG A 107 -6.87 3.06 0.81
N ALA A 108 -6.69 3.56 -0.42
CA ALA A 108 -6.56 2.73 -1.61
C ALA A 108 -5.38 1.73 -1.49
N PHE A 109 -4.24 2.19 -0.96
CA PHE A 109 -3.10 1.30 -0.71
C PHE A 109 -3.40 0.26 0.38
N HIS A 110 -4.11 0.64 1.45
CA HIS A 110 -4.55 -0.29 2.49
C HIS A 110 -5.47 -1.38 1.91
N ASP A 111 -6.46 -0.99 1.11
CA ASP A 111 -7.39 -1.90 0.45
C ASP A 111 -6.64 -2.86 -0.51
N LEU A 112 -5.64 -2.36 -1.24
CA LEU A 112 -4.75 -3.18 -2.05
C LEU A 112 -3.99 -4.21 -1.21
N VAL A 113 -3.41 -3.80 -0.09
CA VAL A 113 -2.69 -4.73 0.82
C VAL A 113 -3.62 -5.80 1.37
N GLU A 114 -4.85 -5.45 1.74
CA GLU A 114 -5.86 -6.42 2.17
C GLU A 114 -6.21 -7.41 1.06
N ALA A 115 -6.41 -6.92 -0.17
CA ALA A 115 -6.70 -7.76 -1.32
C ALA A 115 -5.55 -8.74 -1.61
N LEU A 116 -4.31 -8.27 -1.59
CA LEU A 116 -3.11 -9.09 -1.75
C LEU A 116 -2.99 -10.14 -0.65
N TYR A 117 -3.31 -9.78 0.60
CA TYR A 117 -3.32 -10.71 1.72
C TYR A 117 -4.36 -11.83 1.53
N LYS A 118 -5.59 -11.48 1.12
CA LYS A 118 -6.66 -12.45 0.84
C LYS A 118 -6.27 -13.39 -0.30
N GLU A 119 -5.75 -12.86 -1.41
CA GLU A 119 -5.29 -13.65 -2.55
C GLU A 119 -4.15 -14.61 -2.15
N HIS A 120 -3.19 -14.14 -1.36
CA HIS A 120 -2.13 -15.00 -0.83
C HIS A 120 -2.70 -16.12 0.06
N GLN A 121 -3.66 -15.82 0.94
CA GLN A 121 -4.28 -16.86 1.77
C GLN A 121 -4.96 -17.93 0.92
N GLU A 122 -5.74 -17.56 -0.09
CA GLU A 122 -6.44 -18.53 -0.94
C GLU A 122 -5.46 -19.39 -1.76
N ARG A 123 -4.40 -18.80 -2.32
CA ARG A 123 -3.36 -19.55 -3.04
C ARG A 123 -2.60 -20.53 -2.15
N PHE A 124 -2.37 -20.19 -0.89
CA PHE A 124 -1.56 -21.02 0.02
C PHE A 124 -2.39 -22.00 0.87
N LYS A 125 -3.69 -21.76 1.09
CA LYS A 125 -4.63 -22.75 1.66
C LYS A 125 -4.74 -24.01 0.78
N GLY A 126 -4.62 -23.86 -0.55
CA GLY A 126 -4.65 -24.98 -1.50
C GLY A 126 -3.46 -25.95 -1.40
N LYS A 127 -2.34 -25.59 -0.76
CA LYS A 127 -1.15 -26.45 -0.62
C LYS A 127 -1.14 -27.35 0.61
N GLN A 128 -2.04 -27.15 1.58
CA GLN A 128 -2.08 -27.98 2.81
C GLN A 128 -3.06 -29.16 2.75
N LYS A 129 -3.79 -29.37 1.63
CA LYS A 129 -4.80 -30.43 1.52
C LYS A 129 -4.35 -31.69 0.77
N THR A 130 -3.08 -31.80 0.37
CA THR A 130 -2.56 -32.93 -0.43
C THR A 130 -1.56 -33.84 0.28
N SER A 131 -1.37 -33.73 1.61
CA SER A 131 -0.41 -34.59 2.35
C SER A 131 -1.02 -35.52 3.40
N GLU A 132 -2.35 -35.61 3.51
CA GLU A 132 -3.02 -36.46 4.52
C GLU A 132 -3.73 -37.70 3.97
N ASP A 133 -3.84 -37.87 2.64
CA ASP A 133 -4.54 -39.02 2.02
C ASP A 133 -3.63 -40.20 1.61
N ASP A 134 -2.32 -40.17 1.88
CA ASP A 134 -1.37 -41.21 1.42
C ASP A 134 -0.73 -42.01 2.57
N ARG A 135 -1.42 -42.11 3.71
CA ARG A 135 -0.97 -42.91 4.88
C ARG A 135 -1.96 -43.96 5.37
N SER A 136 -2.84 -44.42 4.48
CA SER A 136 -3.67 -45.61 4.72
C SER A 136 -3.93 -46.35 3.40
N ALA A 137 -2.89 -47.03 2.91
CA ALA A 137 -2.98 -48.17 2.02
C ALA A 137 -1.92 -49.19 2.43
#